data_AF-A0A399Z585-F1
#
_entry.id   AF-A0A399Z585-F1
#
_cell.length_a   1.000
_cell.length_b   1.000
_cell.length_c   1.000
_cell.angle_alpha   90.00
_cell.angle_beta   90.00
_cell.angle_gamma   90.00
#
_symmetry.space_group_name_H-M   'P 1'
#
loop_
_entity.id
_entity.type
_entity.pdbx_description
1 polymer ?
#
loop_
_entity_poly.entity_id
_entity_poly.type
_entity_poly.pdbx_seq_one_letter_code
_entity_poly.pdbx_strand_id
1 'polypeptide(L)'
;MNDAAIVHEAVRRVKAGELKRPTSCVHVDQIQMVDPNTTGCEDCLKAGDTWIHLRVCLTCGYVGCCNSSANKHAALHARETGHPVAMSMENGEDWMWCYEDEDFIVPRRR
;
A
#
# COMPACT_ATOMS: atom_id res chain seq x y z
N MET A 1 -14.39 6.37 0.73
CA MET A 1 -13.49 5.23 0.98
C MET A 1 -12.73 5.04 -0.30
N ASN A 2 -11.39 5.06 -0.25
CA ASN A 2 -10.59 5.13 -1.47
C ASN A 2 -10.90 3.92 -2.37
N ASP A 3 -11.45 4.24 -3.53
CA ASP A 3 -11.92 3.31 -4.54
C ASP A 3 -10.75 2.84 -5.43
N ALA A 4 -10.98 1.80 -6.24
CA ALA A 4 -10.05 1.29 -7.24
C ALA A 4 -9.41 2.41 -8.09
N ALA A 5 -10.16 3.47 -8.37
CA ALA A 5 -9.69 4.63 -9.14
C ALA A 5 -8.45 5.31 -8.55
N ILE A 6 -8.36 5.44 -7.22
CA ILE A 6 -7.24 6.12 -6.56
C ILE A 6 -5.99 5.24 -6.61
N VAL A 7 -6.15 3.94 -6.38
CA VAL A 7 -5.06 2.95 -6.49
C VAL A 7 -4.53 2.95 -7.93
N HIS A 8 -5.41 2.90 -8.92
CA HIS A 8 -5.04 2.94 -10.32
C HIS A 8 -4.30 4.22 -10.71
N GLU A 9 -4.74 5.39 -10.21
CA GLU A 9 -4.06 6.65 -10.46
C GLU A 9 -2.64 6.65 -9.87
N ALA A 10 -2.48 6.18 -8.63
CA ALA A 10 -1.15 6.07 -8.02
C ALA A 10 -0.23 5.13 -8.81
N VAL A 11 -0.74 3.98 -9.26
CA VAL A 11 0.02 3.04 -10.11
C VAL A 11 0.41 3.67 -11.44
N ARG A 12 -0.45 4.49 -12.06
CA ARG A 12 -0.09 5.22 -13.30
C ARG A 12 1.07 6.17 -13.07
N ARG A 13 1.11 6.88 -11.95
CA ARG A 13 2.21 7.78 -11.58
C ARG A 13 3.53 7.03 -11.35
N VAL A 14 3.49 5.84 -10.74
CA VAL A 14 4.66 4.94 -10.67
C VAL A 14 5.20 4.68 -12.08
N LYS A 15 4.34 4.22 -12.98
CA LYS A 15 4.71 3.83 -14.34
C LYS A 15 5.18 5.01 -15.19
N ALA A 16 4.68 6.21 -14.92
CA ALA A 16 5.13 7.45 -15.55
C ALA A 16 6.47 7.98 -14.99
N GLY A 17 7.03 7.36 -13.94
CA GLY A 17 8.28 7.81 -13.32
C GLY A 17 8.13 9.09 -12.49
N GLU A 18 6.91 9.43 -12.08
CA GLU A 18 6.58 10.67 -11.38
C GLU A 18 6.79 10.59 -9.87
N LEU A 19 7.37 9.48 -9.38
CA LEU A 19 7.60 9.24 -7.96
C LEU A 19 9.07 9.47 -7.54
N LYS A 20 9.24 9.95 -6.33
CA LYS A 20 10.48 9.94 -5.57
C LYS A 20 10.48 8.68 -4.70
N ARG A 21 11.49 7.85 -4.88
CA ARG A 21 11.77 6.63 -4.09
C ARG A 21 13.23 6.67 -3.62
N PRO A 22 13.61 5.86 -2.62
CA PRO A 22 15.02 5.62 -2.32
C PRO A 22 15.76 5.16 -3.58
N THR A 23 17.01 5.61 -3.77
CA THR A 23 17.79 5.26 -4.97
C THR A 23 17.98 3.75 -5.13
N SER A 24 18.02 3.00 -4.02
CA SER A 24 18.17 1.54 -3.97
C SER A 24 16.85 0.77 -4.09
N CYS A 25 15.70 1.44 -4.05
CA CYS A 25 14.40 0.75 -4.03
C CYS A 25 14.08 0.17 -5.41
N VAL A 26 14.34 -1.11 -5.61
CA VAL A 26 13.99 -1.87 -6.83
C VAL A 26 12.55 -2.39 -6.82
N HIS A 27 11.88 -2.29 -5.67
CA HIS A 27 10.60 -2.94 -5.41
C HIS A 27 9.39 -2.36 -6.15
N VAL A 28 9.50 -1.14 -6.70
CA VAL A 28 8.40 -0.55 -7.49
C VAL A 28 8.12 -1.32 -8.78
N ASP A 29 9.05 -2.15 -9.22
CA ASP A 29 8.90 -3.00 -10.41
C ASP A 29 7.85 -4.12 -10.18
N GLN A 30 7.54 -4.42 -8.92
CA GLN A 30 6.50 -5.39 -8.55
C GLN A 30 5.09 -4.79 -8.58
N ILE A 31 4.96 -3.46 -8.67
CA ILE A 31 3.67 -2.76 -8.62
C ILE A 31 2.83 -3.08 -9.87
N GLN A 32 1.61 -3.56 -9.63
CA GLN A 32 0.62 -3.89 -10.65
C GLN A 32 -0.61 -2.98 -10.52
N MET A 33 -1.44 -2.93 -11.58
CA MET A 33 -2.79 -2.37 -11.44
C MET A 33 -3.64 -3.43 -10.74
N VAL A 34 -4.03 -3.14 -9.51
CA VAL A 34 -4.81 -4.02 -8.65
C VAL A 34 -5.98 -3.24 -8.07
N ASP A 35 -7.09 -3.95 -7.86
CA ASP A 35 -8.21 -3.45 -7.07
C ASP A 35 -8.04 -3.88 -5.61
N PRO A 36 -8.45 -3.08 -4.62
CA PRO A 36 -8.54 -3.53 -3.24
C PRO A 36 -9.50 -4.71 -3.13
N ASN A 37 -9.05 -5.83 -2.57
CA ASN A 37 -9.88 -7.04 -2.41
C ASN A 37 -11.08 -6.80 -1.49
N THR A 38 -10.95 -5.88 -0.54
CA THR A 38 -11.96 -5.55 0.46
C THR A 38 -11.97 -4.05 0.75
N THR A 39 -13.04 -3.59 1.39
CA THR A 39 -13.19 -2.18 1.83
C THR A 39 -12.52 -1.89 3.18
N GLY A 40 -12.01 -2.92 3.85
CA GLY A 40 -11.40 -2.86 5.17
C GLY A 40 -10.29 -3.92 5.31
N CYS A 41 -9.59 -3.93 6.44
CA CYS A 41 -8.52 -4.90 6.66
C CYS A 41 -9.10 -6.31 6.66
N GLU A 42 -8.65 -7.16 5.73
CA GLU A 42 -9.22 -8.49 5.47
C GLU A 42 -9.27 -9.34 6.74
N ASP A 43 -8.18 -9.38 7.49
CA ASP A 43 -8.08 -10.24 8.68
C ASP A 43 -8.72 -9.63 9.92
N CYS A 44 -8.72 -8.30 10.07
CA CYS A 44 -9.51 -7.65 11.11
C CYS A 44 -11.01 -7.89 10.90
N LEU A 45 -11.50 -7.81 9.66
CA LEU A 45 -12.89 -8.10 9.33
C LEU A 45 -13.28 -9.54 9.69
N LYS A 46 -12.41 -10.52 9.40
CA LYS A 46 -12.64 -11.93 9.77
C LYS A 46 -12.65 -12.13 11.29
N ALA A 47 -11.79 -11.43 12.02
CA ALA A 47 -11.68 -11.52 13.48
C ALA A 47 -12.75 -10.71 14.24
N GLY A 48 -13.42 -9.76 13.58
CA GLY A 48 -14.29 -8.79 14.24
C GLY A 48 -13.53 -7.66 14.95
N ASP A 49 -12.28 -7.43 14.56
CA ASP A 49 -11.39 -6.39 15.11
C ASP A 49 -11.53 -5.06 14.38
N THR A 50 -10.97 -4.01 14.98
CA THR A 50 -10.88 -2.66 14.41
C THR A 50 -9.46 -2.29 13.99
N TRP A 51 -9.32 -1.17 13.28
CA TRP A 51 -8.06 -0.64 12.79
C TRP A 51 -8.07 0.89 12.81
N ILE A 52 -6.89 1.49 12.65
CA ILE A 52 -6.74 2.96 12.55
C ILE A 52 -6.72 3.40 11.09
N HIS A 53 -5.77 2.90 10.30
CA HIS A 53 -5.61 3.24 8.88
C HIS A 53 -5.37 1.98 8.04
N LEU A 54 -5.71 2.09 6.77
CA LEU A 54 -5.61 0.99 5.81
C LEU A 54 -4.48 1.19 4.80
N ARG A 55 -3.93 0.06 4.36
CA ARG A 55 -2.94 -0.03 3.30
C ARG A 55 -3.38 -1.09 2.30
N VAL A 56 -3.23 -0.81 1.02
CA VAL A 56 -3.46 -1.79 -0.06
C VAL A 56 -2.12 -2.23 -0.65
N CYS A 57 -1.93 -3.54 -0.74
CA CYS A 57 -0.77 -4.12 -1.40
C CYS A 57 -0.85 -3.88 -2.91
N LEU A 58 0.18 -3.26 -3.48
CA LEU A 58 0.21 -2.94 -4.90
C LEU A 58 0.63 -4.12 -5.80
N THR A 59 0.95 -5.28 -5.22
CA THR A 59 1.24 -6.51 -5.98
C THR A 59 -0.02 -7.36 -6.17
N CYS A 60 -0.89 -7.44 -5.17
CA CYS A 60 -2.00 -8.40 -5.15
C CYS A 60 -3.36 -7.87 -4.66
N GLY A 61 -3.48 -6.58 -4.32
CA GLY A 61 -4.75 -5.99 -3.89
C GLY A 61 -5.15 -6.26 -2.43
N TYR A 62 -4.34 -6.97 -1.66
CA TYR A 62 -4.63 -7.26 -0.25
C TYR A 62 -4.76 -5.99 0.58
N VAL A 63 -5.78 -5.90 1.43
CA VAL A 63 -5.99 -4.74 2.32
C VAL A 63 -5.65 -5.11 3.76
N GLY A 64 -4.63 -4.44 4.30
CA GLY A 64 -4.12 -4.62 5.65
C GLY A 64 -4.20 -3.36 6.50
N CYS A 65 -4.31 -3.52 7.82
CA CYS A 65 -4.19 -2.41 8.75
C CYS A 65 -2.73 -1.99 8.95
N CYS A 66 -2.51 -0.69 9.15
CA CYS A 66 -1.17 -0.10 9.23
C CYS A 66 -0.40 -0.49 10.52
N ASN A 67 0.88 -0.12 10.59
CA ASN A 67 1.77 -0.45 11.71
C ASN A 67 1.36 0.22 13.05
N SER A 68 0.56 1.28 13.01
CA SER A 68 0.00 1.93 14.19
C SER A 68 -1.26 1.23 14.71
N SER A 69 -1.88 0.35 13.91
CA SER A 69 -2.97 -0.51 14.38
C SER A 69 -2.42 -1.67 15.20
N ALA A 70 -3.20 -2.22 16.13
CA ALA A 70 -2.75 -3.29 17.02
C ALA A 70 -2.20 -4.52 16.27
N ASN A 71 -2.88 -4.91 15.19
CA ASN A 71 -2.60 -6.16 14.47
C ASN A 71 -1.52 -6.06 13.38
N LYS A 72 -1.26 -4.86 12.84
CA LYS A 72 -0.17 -4.59 11.85
C LYS A 72 -0.20 -5.50 10.61
N HIS A 73 -1.40 -5.87 10.15
CA HIS A 73 -1.57 -6.87 9.09
C HIS A 73 -0.87 -6.53 7.77
N ALA A 74 -0.74 -5.25 7.41
CA ALA A 74 -0.04 -4.87 6.19
C ALA A 74 1.45 -5.23 6.23
N ALA A 75 2.12 -5.07 7.38
CA ALA A 75 3.52 -5.47 7.55
C ALA A 75 3.69 -7.00 7.58
N LEU A 76 2.77 -7.70 8.25
CA LEU A 76 2.77 -9.16 8.28
C LEU A 76 2.61 -9.73 6.86
N HIS A 77 1.64 -9.21 6.10
CA HIS A 77 1.42 -9.58 4.70
C HIS A 77 2.68 -9.34 3.85
N ALA A 78 3.31 -8.17 3.94
CA ALA A 78 4.50 -7.86 3.17
C ALA A 78 5.63 -8.88 3.44
N ARG A 79 5.88 -9.21 4.71
CA ARG A 79 6.90 -10.18 5.14
C ARG A 79 6.59 -11.61 4.70
N GLU A 80 5.33 -12.04 4.77
CA GLU A 80 4.95 -13.43 4.48
C GLU A 80 4.82 -13.73 2.99
N THR A 81 4.45 -12.73 2.20
CA THR A 81 4.22 -12.90 0.76
C THR A 81 5.38 -12.40 -0.10
N GLY A 82 6.31 -11.62 0.47
CA GLY A 82 7.32 -10.92 -0.31
C GLY A 82 6.70 -9.83 -1.19
N HIS A 83 5.61 -9.20 -0.75
CA HIS A 83 4.97 -8.07 -1.41
C HIS A 83 5.32 -6.76 -0.70
N PRO A 84 6.45 -6.12 -1.04
CA PRO A 84 7.06 -5.09 -0.22
C PRO A 84 6.38 -3.73 -0.34
N VAL A 85 5.59 -3.46 -1.38
CA VAL A 85 4.99 -2.12 -1.59
C VAL A 85 3.50 -2.11 -1.27
N ALA A 86 3.11 -1.22 -0.37
CA ALA A 86 1.71 -0.91 -0.09
C ALA A 86 1.42 0.59 -0.17
N MET A 87 0.25 0.95 -0.67
CA MET A 87 -0.22 2.33 -0.77
C MET A 87 -1.14 2.68 0.41
N SER A 88 -1.12 3.94 0.86
CA SER A 88 -2.15 4.44 1.77
C SER A 88 -3.54 4.47 1.12
N MET A 89 -4.55 4.01 1.86
CA MET A 89 -5.96 4.12 1.48
C MET A 89 -6.68 5.27 2.20
N GLU A 90 -5.96 6.15 2.88
CA GLU A 90 -6.56 7.30 3.57
C GLU A 90 -6.86 8.44 2.59
N ASN A 91 -7.93 9.19 2.87
CA ASN A 91 -8.33 10.28 2.01
C ASN A 91 -7.24 11.36 1.93
N GLY A 92 -6.89 11.79 0.72
CA GLY A 92 -5.89 12.85 0.48
C GLY A 92 -4.44 12.39 0.59
N GLU A 93 -4.19 11.10 0.83
CA GLU A 93 -2.86 10.52 0.80
C GLU A 93 -2.61 9.82 -0.54
N ASP A 94 -1.45 10.08 -1.15
CA ASP A 94 -1.03 9.49 -2.43
C ASP A 94 0.38 8.88 -2.37
N TRP A 95 0.82 8.57 -1.16
CA TRP A 95 2.12 7.97 -0.88
C TRP A 95 2.02 6.45 -0.73
N MET A 96 3.16 5.79 -0.94
CA MET A 96 3.35 4.36 -0.74
C MET A 96 4.50 4.13 0.24
N TRP A 97 4.53 2.96 0.85
CA TRP A 97 5.58 2.50 1.73
C TRP A 97 6.20 1.25 1.14
N CYS A 98 7.54 1.22 1.11
CA CYS A 98 8.28 0.00 0.85
C CYS A 98 8.71 -0.60 2.20
N TYR A 99 8.21 -1.79 2.53
CA TYR A 99 8.53 -2.49 3.77
C TYR A 99 9.98 -2.99 3.82
N GLU A 100 10.57 -3.36 2.68
CA GLU A 100 11.96 -3.83 2.60
C GLU A 100 12.96 -2.68 2.70
N ASP A 101 12.66 -1.53 2.10
CA ASP A 101 13.52 -0.34 2.16
C ASP A 101 13.23 0.55 3.37
N GLU A 102 12.18 0.24 4.15
CA GLU A 102 11.67 1.03 5.27
C GLU A 102 11.55 2.55 4.98
N ASP A 103 11.10 2.90 3.78
CA ASP A 103 11.03 4.30 3.35
C ASP A 103 9.81 4.57 2.45
N PHE A 104 9.48 5.85 2.34
CA PHE A 104 8.37 6.35 1.56
C PHE A 104 8.72 6.42 0.08
N ILE A 105 7.74 6.03 -0.73
CA ILE A 105 7.66 6.35 -2.15
C ILE A 105 6.56 7.40 -2.29
N VAL A 106 6.94 8.61 -2.67
CA VAL A 106 6.03 9.78 -2.70
C VAL A 106 6.02 10.39 -4.10
N PRO A 107 4.98 11.14 -4.50
CA PRO A 107 5.06 11.94 -5.72
C PRO A 107 6.25 12.91 -5.70
N ARG A 108 6.93 13.06 -6.84
CA ARG A 108 7.89 14.14 -7.04
C ARG A 108 7.10 15.44 -7.00
N ARG A 109 7.19 16.18 -5.89
CA ARG A 109 6.61 17.53 -5.81
C ARG A 109 7.23 18.38 -6.93
N ARG A 110 6.35 19.03 -7.70
CA ARG A 110 6.72 20.02 -8.72
C ARG A 110 7.34 21.25 -8.09
#